data_AF-A0A8U1F0U2-F1
#
_entry.id   AF-A0A8U1F0U2-F1
#
_cell.length_a   1.000
_cell.length_b   1.000
_cell.length_c   1.000
_cell.angle_alpha   90.00
_cell.angle_beta   90.00
_cell.angle_gamma   90.00
#
_symmetry.space_group_name_H-M   'P 1'
#
loop_
_entity.id
_entity.type
_entity.pdbx_description
1 polymer ?
#
loop_
_entity_poly.entity_id
_entity_poly.type
_entity_poly.pdbx_seq_one_letter_code
_entity_poly.pdbx_strand_id
1 'polypeptide(L)'
;MMDLQPLALALPKTDRQDSTELSVQQRVFNIANELLHTEKAYVSRLYLLDQVFCSSLLEEVRSRASFPLDVVTGIFSNICSIYCFHQQFLLPALEKRMAEWDLNPRIGDILQKLAPFLKMYGEYVKNFDRAMELVNTWMERSSQFKAIVHHIQREERCGNLTLQHHMLEPVQRIPRYELLLKDYLHRLPGDHDDFKDAQKSLELIATAAEHSNTAIRKMH
;
A
#
# COMPACT_ATOMS: atom_id res chain seq x y z
N MET A 1 -80.84 -2.72 -7.51
CA MET A 1 -80.32 -1.81 -6.47
C MET A 1 -78.90 -2.25 -6.18
N MET A 2 -77.97 -1.28 -6.22
CA MET A 2 -76.53 -1.37 -5.96
C MET A 2 -75.62 -1.86 -7.10
N ASP A 3 -75.18 -0.89 -7.90
CA ASP A 3 -73.90 -0.87 -8.59
C ASP A 3 -72.75 -0.99 -7.59
N LEU A 4 -71.83 -1.92 -7.82
CA LEU A 4 -70.53 -1.99 -7.15
C LEU A 4 -69.44 -2.19 -8.20
N GLN A 5 -68.70 -1.11 -8.42
CA GLN A 5 -67.54 -0.99 -9.29
C GLN A 5 -66.32 -1.69 -8.65
N PRO A 6 -65.39 -2.30 -9.41
CA PRO A 6 -64.20 -2.93 -8.82
C PRO A 6 -63.21 -1.86 -8.34
N LEU A 7 -62.94 -1.82 -7.04
CA LEU A 7 -61.80 -1.09 -6.48
C LEU A 7 -60.50 -1.77 -6.94
N ALA A 8 -59.76 -1.11 -7.82
CA ALA A 8 -58.35 -1.39 -8.03
C ALA A 8 -57.55 -0.91 -6.81
N LEU A 9 -57.22 -1.82 -5.89
CA LEU A 9 -56.22 -1.57 -4.85
C LEU A 9 -54.83 -1.60 -5.49
N ALA A 10 -54.30 -0.41 -5.76
CA ALA A 10 -52.92 -0.21 -6.19
C ALA A 10 -51.96 -0.78 -5.14
N LEU A 11 -51.06 -1.67 -5.58
CA LEU A 11 -49.89 -2.07 -4.79
C LEU A 11 -49.08 -0.82 -4.45
N PRO A 12 -48.57 -0.67 -3.22
CA PRO A 12 -47.65 0.42 -2.92
C PRO A 12 -46.40 0.21 -3.77
N LYS A 13 -46.13 1.17 -4.66
CA LYS A 13 -44.78 1.34 -5.21
C LYS A 13 -43.89 1.71 -4.04
N THR A 14 -43.22 0.71 -3.47
CA THR A 14 -41.99 0.94 -2.73
C THR A 14 -40.99 1.52 -3.72
N ASP A 15 -40.99 2.85 -3.84
CA ASP A 15 -39.78 3.61 -4.15
C ASP A 15 -38.78 3.31 -3.03
N ARG A 16 -38.09 2.18 -3.12
CA ARG A 16 -36.73 2.10 -2.60
C ARG A 16 -35.90 2.92 -3.58
N GLN A 17 -35.82 4.22 -3.31
CA GLN A 17 -34.78 5.07 -3.86
C GLN A 17 -33.45 4.51 -3.39
N ASP A 18 -32.83 3.72 -4.26
CA ASP A 18 -31.44 3.33 -4.16
C ASP A 18 -30.55 4.58 -4.17
N SER A 19 -29.60 4.61 -3.24
CA SER A 19 -28.35 5.37 -3.26
C SER A 19 -28.44 6.90 -3.43
N THR A 20 -28.31 7.62 -2.31
CA THR A 20 -27.81 9.00 -2.26
C THR A 20 -26.64 9.20 -3.23
N GLU A 21 -26.81 10.04 -4.26
CA GLU A 21 -25.71 10.51 -5.11
C GLU A 21 -24.69 11.23 -4.24
N LEU A 22 -23.58 10.55 -3.90
CA LEU A 22 -22.46 11.18 -3.21
C LEU A 22 -21.97 12.37 -4.05
N SER A 23 -21.81 13.53 -3.42
CA SER A 23 -21.21 14.70 -4.08
C SER A 23 -19.80 14.36 -4.56
N VAL A 24 -19.32 15.07 -5.58
CA VAL A 24 -17.95 14.91 -6.09
C VAL A 24 -16.92 15.03 -4.96
N GLN A 25 -17.10 16.02 -4.08
CA GLN A 25 -16.24 16.22 -2.91
C GLN A 25 -16.25 15.02 -1.96
N GLN A 26 -17.41 14.41 -1.72
CA GLN A 26 -17.53 13.22 -0.88
C GLN A 26 -16.81 12.01 -1.49
N ARG A 27 -16.88 11.84 -2.82
CA ARG A 27 -16.20 10.73 -3.53
C ARG A 27 -14.68 10.89 -3.47
N VAL A 28 -14.18 12.09 -3.74
CA VAL A 28 -12.76 12.45 -3.67
C VAL A 28 -12.22 12.28 -2.25
N PHE A 29 -12.99 12.72 -1.24
CA PHE A 29 -12.66 12.49 0.18
C PHE A 29 -12.58 11.00 0.51
N ASN A 30 -13.54 10.19 0.06
CA ASN A 30 -13.53 8.76 0.33
C ASN A 30 -12.27 8.07 -0.21
N ILE A 31 -11.83 8.43 -1.41
CA ILE A 31 -10.59 7.91 -2.01
C ILE A 31 -9.36 8.38 -1.22
N ALA A 32 -9.30 9.65 -0.83
CA ALA A 32 -8.21 10.17 0.00
C ALA A 32 -8.15 9.51 1.38
N ASN A 33 -9.32 9.25 1.98
CA ASN A 33 -9.43 8.55 3.25
C ASN A 33 -9.03 7.07 3.13
N GLU A 34 -9.40 6.40 2.03
CA GLU A 34 -8.93 5.04 1.72
C GLU A 34 -7.41 5.02 1.55
N LEU A 35 -6.84 5.98 0.82
CA LEU A 35 -5.39 6.13 0.67
C LEU A 35 -4.71 6.24 2.03
N LEU A 36 -5.20 7.13 2.92
CA LEU A 36 -4.64 7.28 4.26
C LEU A 36 -4.78 6.00 5.09
N HIS A 37 -5.96 5.38 5.10
CA HIS A 37 -6.20 4.18 5.89
C HIS A 37 -5.31 3.01 5.44
N THR A 38 -5.23 2.78 4.14
CA THR A 38 -4.36 1.74 3.58
C THR A 38 -2.89 2.09 3.75
N GLU A 39 -2.52 3.38 3.81
CA GLU A 39 -1.15 3.81 4.09
C GLU A 39 -0.74 3.53 5.54
N LYS A 40 -1.61 3.80 6.51
CA LYS A 40 -1.37 3.44 7.92
C LYS A 40 -1.13 1.95 8.09
N ALA A 41 -1.97 1.13 7.43
CA ALA A 41 -1.81 -0.31 7.42
C ALA A 41 -0.47 -0.71 6.78
N TYR A 42 -0.14 -0.14 5.62
CA TYR A 42 1.09 -0.45 4.91
C TYR A 42 2.36 -0.06 5.70
N VAL A 43 2.37 1.12 6.32
CA VAL A 43 3.47 1.56 7.19
C VAL A 43 3.66 0.62 8.38
N SER A 44 2.57 0.13 8.98
CA SER A 44 2.64 -0.86 10.06
C SER A 44 3.27 -2.18 9.60
N ARG A 45 3.07 -2.55 8.33
CA ARG A 45 3.65 -3.75 7.71
C ARG A 45 5.12 -3.55 7.34
N LEU A 46 5.49 -2.37 6.86
CA LEU A 46 6.89 -1.98 6.69
C LEU A 46 7.65 -1.97 8.02
N TYR A 47 7.04 -1.48 9.09
CA TYR A 47 7.59 -1.57 10.44
C TYR A 47 7.86 -3.02 10.85
N LEU A 48 6.90 -3.92 10.60
CA LEU A 48 7.08 -5.35 10.87
C LEU A 48 8.28 -5.93 10.09
N LEU A 49 8.44 -5.58 8.81
CA LEU A 49 9.58 -6.05 8.02
C LEU A 49 10.93 -5.51 8.52
N ASP A 50 11.02 -4.21 8.77
CA ASP A 50 12.29 -3.52 9.07
C ASP A 50 12.66 -3.56 10.56
N GLN A 51 11.73 -3.14 11.41
CA GLN A 51 11.99 -2.94 12.85
C GLN A 51 11.79 -4.21 13.67
N VAL A 52 11.18 -5.26 13.08
CA VAL A 52 11.01 -6.55 13.76
C VAL A 52 11.83 -7.62 13.08
N PHE A 53 11.47 -8.03 11.86
CA PHE A 53 12.19 -9.13 11.19
C PHE A 53 13.66 -8.80 10.91
N CYS A 54 13.93 -7.70 10.19
CA CYS A 54 15.30 -7.33 9.85
C CYS A 54 16.12 -7.04 11.11
N SER A 55 15.59 -6.25 12.04
CA SER A 55 16.29 -5.90 13.29
C SER A 55 16.62 -7.11 14.16
N SER A 56 15.68 -8.05 14.37
CA SER A 56 15.94 -9.27 15.15
C SER A 56 16.97 -10.19 14.48
N LEU A 57 16.94 -10.29 13.14
CA LEU A 57 17.93 -11.08 12.41
C LEU A 57 19.31 -10.42 12.46
N LEU A 58 19.41 -9.09 12.33
CA LEU A 58 20.66 -8.35 12.49
C LEU A 58 21.25 -8.47 13.90
N GLU A 59 20.41 -8.45 14.93
CA GLU A 59 20.85 -8.63 16.31
C GLU A 59 21.43 -10.04 16.54
N GLU A 60 20.81 -11.07 15.98
CA GLU A 60 21.32 -12.44 16.03
C GLU A 60 22.69 -12.56 15.32
N VAL A 61 22.84 -11.96 14.13
CA VAL A 61 24.13 -11.91 13.43
C VAL A 61 25.19 -11.23 14.29
N ARG A 62 24.86 -10.10 14.92
CA ARG A 62 25.81 -9.33 15.75
C ARG A 62 26.20 -10.05 17.03
N SER A 63 25.25 -10.73 17.68
CA SER A 63 25.46 -11.34 19.00
C SER A 63 26.06 -12.74 18.91
N ARG A 64 25.70 -13.53 17.89
CA ARG A 64 26.01 -14.97 17.83
C ARG A 64 26.62 -15.41 16.50
N ALA A 65 26.62 -14.55 15.47
CA ALA A 65 27.10 -14.87 14.13
C ALA A 65 26.47 -16.14 13.54
N SER A 66 25.20 -16.40 13.87
CA SER A 66 24.46 -17.62 13.49
C SER A 66 24.23 -17.76 11.98
N PHE A 67 24.32 -16.66 11.24
CA PHE A 67 24.34 -16.61 9.78
C PHE A 67 25.07 -15.34 9.30
N PRO A 68 25.55 -15.31 8.06
CA PRO A 68 26.27 -14.15 7.52
C PRO A 68 25.39 -12.90 7.40
N LEU A 69 25.99 -11.71 7.55
CA LEU A 69 25.29 -10.41 7.46
C LEU A 69 24.70 -10.16 6.06
N ASP A 70 25.39 -10.63 5.02
CA ASP A 70 24.98 -10.52 3.61
C ASP A 70 23.67 -11.27 3.32
N VAL A 71 23.30 -12.24 4.16
CA VAL A 71 21.99 -12.89 4.10
C VAL A 71 20.89 -11.90 4.46
N VAL A 72 21.05 -11.18 5.58
CA VAL A 72 20.03 -10.25 6.07
C VAL A 72 19.92 -9.06 5.11
N THR A 73 21.04 -8.48 4.71
CA THR A 73 21.03 -7.38 3.73
C THR A 73 20.54 -7.85 2.36
N GLY A 74 20.80 -9.11 1.98
CA GLY A 74 20.28 -9.73 0.77
C GLY A 74 18.77 -10.00 0.80
N ILE A 75 18.19 -10.31 1.97
CA ILE A 75 16.74 -10.53 2.11
C ILE A 75 15.99 -9.19 2.14
N PHE A 76 16.46 -8.23 2.93
CA PHE A 76 15.72 -7.00 3.19
C PHE A 76 16.07 -5.85 2.26
N SER A 77 17.19 -5.92 1.53
CA SER A 77 17.60 -4.91 0.54
C SER A 77 17.49 -3.49 1.11
N ASN A 78 16.76 -2.60 0.43
CA ASN A 78 16.52 -1.22 0.84
C ASN A 78 15.19 -1.01 1.60
N ILE A 79 14.64 -2.03 2.27
CA ILE A 79 13.36 -1.92 3.00
C ILE A 79 13.38 -0.80 4.05
N CYS A 80 14.52 -0.57 4.70
CA CYS A 80 14.70 0.48 5.69
C CYS A 80 14.44 1.88 5.07
N SER A 81 14.96 2.11 3.87
CA SER A 81 14.72 3.35 3.11
C SER A 81 13.25 3.51 2.74
N ILE A 82 12.60 2.41 2.32
CA ILE A 82 11.16 2.41 2.00
C ILE A 82 10.35 2.75 3.26
N TYR A 83 10.59 2.05 4.37
CA TYR A 83 9.94 2.32 5.64
C TYR A 83 10.12 3.77 6.08
N CYS A 84 11.34 4.30 6.09
CA CYS A 84 11.60 5.67 6.50
C CYS A 84 10.86 6.68 5.63
N PHE A 85 10.83 6.48 4.32
CA PHE A 85 10.09 7.35 3.40
C PHE A 85 8.58 7.39 3.74
N HIS A 86 7.97 6.22 3.90
CA HIS A 86 6.54 6.13 4.17
C HIS A 86 6.19 6.65 5.58
N GLN A 87 6.95 6.26 6.60
CA GLN A 87 6.74 6.66 8.00
C GLN A 87 7.00 8.15 8.25
N GLN A 88 8.05 8.73 7.65
CA GLN A 88 8.49 10.09 8.00
C GLN A 88 7.96 11.17 7.06
N PHE A 89 7.55 10.81 5.83
CA PHE A 89 7.15 11.79 4.82
C PHE A 89 5.72 11.57 4.32
N LEU A 90 5.39 10.40 3.77
CA LEU A 90 4.09 10.20 3.11
C LEU A 90 2.94 10.14 4.13
N LEU A 91 3.05 9.28 5.15
CA LEU A 91 1.99 9.13 6.14
C LEU A 91 1.71 10.45 6.90
N PRO A 92 2.72 11.17 7.46
CA PRO A 92 2.44 12.44 8.14
C PRO A 92 1.84 13.50 7.22
N ALA A 93 2.24 13.54 5.94
CA ALA A 93 1.67 14.47 4.97
C ALA A 93 0.19 14.18 4.70
N LEU A 94 -0.18 12.89 4.55
CA LEU A 94 -1.56 12.47 4.38
C LEU A 94 -2.39 12.69 5.63
N GLU A 95 -1.86 12.38 6.82
CA GLU A 95 -2.55 12.63 8.10
C GLU A 95 -2.87 14.11 8.29
N LYS A 96 -1.88 14.98 8.03
CA LYS A 96 -2.09 16.43 8.10
C LYS A 96 -3.16 16.89 7.10
N ARG A 97 -3.09 16.39 5.85
CA ARG A 97 -4.06 16.75 4.81
C ARG A 97 -5.48 16.33 5.16
N MET A 98 -5.67 15.14 5.73
CA MET A 98 -6.98 14.66 6.12
C MET A 98 -7.53 15.37 7.36
N ALA A 99 -6.66 15.83 8.27
CA ALA A 99 -7.06 16.65 9.41
C ALA A 99 -7.54 18.06 8.99
N GLU A 100 -6.99 18.61 7.92
CA GLU A 100 -7.28 19.95 7.39
C GLU A 100 -8.03 19.88 6.04
N TRP A 101 -8.80 18.80 5.80
CA TRP A 101 -9.39 18.52 4.49
C TRP A 101 -10.26 19.65 3.97
N ASP A 102 -11.11 20.24 4.82
CA ASP A 102 -12.02 21.32 4.42
C ASP A 102 -11.30 22.58 3.93
N LEU A 103 -10.04 22.78 4.34
CA LEU A 103 -9.21 23.90 3.90
C LEU A 103 -8.48 23.63 2.59
N ASN A 104 -8.18 22.35 2.31
CA ASN A 104 -7.39 21.95 1.16
C ASN A 104 -7.78 20.54 0.69
N PRO A 105 -8.94 20.35 0.03
CA PRO A 105 -9.53 19.05 -0.26
C PRO A 105 -8.90 18.39 -1.49
N ARG A 106 -7.61 18.11 -1.40
CA ARG A 106 -6.81 17.60 -2.51
C ARG A 106 -5.74 16.61 -2.03
N ILE A 107 -5.12 15.83 -2.91
CA ILE A 107 -3.98 14.94 -2.56
C ILE A 107 -2.93 14.85 -3.67
N GLY A 108 -3.24 15.35 -4.88
CA GLY A 108 -2.34 15.30 -6.03
C GLY A 108 -1.01 16.01 -5.76
N ASP A 109 -1.01 17.15 -5.09
CA ASP A 109 0.22 17.88 -4.73
C ASP A 109 1.17 17.09 -3.82
N ILE A 110 0.63 16.35 -2.84
CA ILE A 110 1.39 15.46 -1.95
C ILE A 110 2.02 14.34 -2.76
N LEU A 111 1.21 13.66 -3.56
CA LEU A 111 1.66 12.52 -4.37
C LEU A 111 2.66 12.97 -5.44
N GLN A 112 2.50 14.17 -6.02
CA GLN A 112 3.41 14.69 -7.03
C GLN A 112 4.80 14.93 -6.44
N LYS A 113 4.86 15.49 -5.23
CA LYS A 113 6.12 15.73 -4.52
C LYS A 113 6.82 14.42 -4.14
N LEU A 114 6.04 13.38 -3.85
CA LEU A 114 6.54 12.13 -3.26
C LEU A 114 6.76 11.01 -4.30
N ALA A 115 6.05 11.03 -5.43
CA ALA A 115 6.18 10.06 -6.51
C ALA A 115 7.61 9.86 -7.04
N PRO A 116 8.47 10.90 -7.17
CA PRO A 116 9.85 10.70 -7.60
C PRO A 116 10.66 9.74 -6.72
N PHE A 117 10.34 9.65 -5.42
CA PHE A 117 11.04 8.77 -4.48
C PHE A 117 10.63 7.30 -4.64
N LEU A 118 9.47 7.02 -5.25
CA LEU A 118 9.00 5.65 -5.48
C LEU A 118 9.90 4.87 -6.45
N LYS A 119 10.79 5.53 -7.18
CA LYS A 119 11.83 4.88 -8.00
C LYS A 119 12.72 3.92 -7.19
N MET A 120 12.88 4.13 -5.88
CA MET A 120 13.64 3.21 -5.01
C MET A 120 13.05 1.79 -4.94
N TYR A 121 11.75 1.63 -5.23
CA TYR A 121 11.11 0.31 -5.31
C TYR A 121 11.69 -0.54 -6.43
N GLY A 122 12.28 0.07 -7.46
CA GLY A 122 12.94 -0.69 -8.54
C GLY A 122 14.09 -1.54 -8.02
N GLU A 123 14.84 -1.07 -7.03
CA GLU A 123 15.89 -1.86 -6.38
C GLU A 123 15.31 -3.02 -5.56
N TYR A 124 14.25 -2.76 -4.78
CA TYR A 124 13.58 -3.77 -3.97
C TYR A 124 13.00 -4.89 -4.85
N VAL A 125 12.26 -4.52 -5.88
CA VAL A 125 11.61 -5.44 -6.82
C VAL A 125 12.65 -6.24 -7.60
N LYS A 126 13.75 -5.61 -8.03
CA LYS A 126 14.85 -6.32 -8.70
C LYS A 126 15.51 -7.38 -7.80
N ASN A 127 15.61 -7.13 -6.51
CA ASN A 127 16.21 -8.06 -5.55
C ASN A 127 15.21 -9.11 -5.01
N PHE A 128 13.92 -8.98 -5.32
CA PHE A 128 12.86 -9.74 -4.68
C PHE A 128 13.00 -11.26 -4.85
N ASP A 129 13.25 -11.75 -6.07
CA ASP A 129 13.38 -13.19 -6.32
C ASP A 129 14.56 -13.80 -5.55
N ARG A 130 15.71 -13.12 -5.57
CA ARG A 130 16.89 -13.51 -4.79
C ARG A 130 16.60 -13.50 -3.29
N ALA A 131 15.86 -12.50 -2.81
CA ALA A 131 15.47 -12.42 -1.41
C ALA A 131 14.58 -13.61 -1.00
N MET A 132 13.64 -14.02 -1.85
CA MET A 132 12.81 -15.21 -1.62
C MET A 132 13.64 -16.50 -1.55
N GLU A 133 14.59 -16.67 -2.46
CA GLU A 133 15.51 -17.82 -2.45
C GLU A 133 16.35 -17.85 -1.17
N LEU A 134 16.87 -16.70 -0.73
CA LEU A 134 17.63 -16.58 0.52
C LEU A 134 16.77 -16.97 1.72
N VAL A 135 15.53 -16.47 1.82
CA VAL A 135 14.62 -16.85 2.91
C VAL A 135 14.43 -18.37 2.93
N ASN A 136 14.09 -18.98 1.78
CA ASN A 136 13.87 -20.43 1.71
C ASN A 136 15.12 -21.23 2.09
N THR A 137 16.27 -20.85 1.53
CA THR A 137 17.57 -21.49 1.82
C THR A 137 17.91 -21.42 3.31
N TRP A 138 17.72 -20.27 3.95
CA TRP A 138 18.11 -20.08 5.35
C TRP A 138 17.09 -20.61 6.35
N MET A 139 15.81 -20.72 5.95
CA MET A 139 14.81 -21.47 6.71
C MET A 139 15.13 -22.96 6.80
N GLU A 140 15.81 -23.54 5.80
CA GLU A 140 16.26 -24.94 5.82
C GLU A 140 17.65 -25.09 6.46
N ARG A 141 18.59 -24.20 6.12
CA ARG A 141 20.00 -24.30 6.50
C ARG A 141 20.27 -23.94 7.96
N SER A 142 19.52 -23.02 8.55
CA SER A 142 19.76 -22.52 9.91
C SER A 142 18.53 -22.66 10.80
N SER A 143 18.63 -23.54 11.80
CA SER A 143 17.58 -23.70 12.81
C SER A 143 17.33 -22.41 13.59
N GLN A 144 18.37 -21.60 13.81
CA GLN A 144 18.28 -20.33 14.52
C GLN A 144 17.55 -19.27 13.69
N PHE A 145 17.89 -19.15 12.40
CA PHE A 145 17.14 -18.28 11.47
C PHE A 145 15.65 -18.66 11.45
N LYS A 146 15.38 -19.95 11.28
CA LYS A 146 14.03 -20.51 11.29
C LYS A 146 13.29 -20.23 12.60
N ALA A 147 13.96 -20.37 13.75
CA ALA A 147 13.37 -20.13 15.06
C ALA A 147 12.95 -18.66 15.22
N ILE A 148 13.81 -17.72 14.82
CA ILE A 148 13.51 -16.27 14.89
C ILE A 148 12.32 -15.93 14.00
N VAL A 149 12.34 -16.36 12.74
CA VAL A 149 11.23 -16.09 11.79
C VAL A 149 9.91 -16.68 12.29
N HIS A 150 9.92 -17.94 12.75
CA HIS A 150 8.71 -18.56 13.30
C HIS A 150 8.24 -17.94 14.61
N HIS A 151 9.15 -17.45 15.45
CA HIS A 151 8.79 -16.74 16.68
C HIS A 151 8.01 -15.47 16.34
N ILE A 152 8.55 -14.64 15.44
CA ILE A 152 7.90 -13.39 15.02
C ILE A 152 6.57 -13.67 14.31
N GLN A 153 6.51 -14.70 13.46
CA GLN A 153 5.27 -15.08 12.75
C GLN A 153 4.11 -15.51 13.66
N ARG A 154 4.39 -15.92 14.89
CA ARG A 154 3.36 -16.28 15.88
C ARG A 154 2.79 -15.08 16.61
N GLU A 155 3.42 -13.91 16.47
CA GLU A 155 2.93 -12.71 17.10
C GLU A 155 1.67 -12.20 16.39
N GLU A 156 0.74 -11.64 17.17
CA GLU A 156 -0.55 -11.14 16.65
C GLU A 156 -0.35 -10.08 15.54
N ARG A 157 0.68 -9.24 15.68
CA ARG A 157 1.04 -8.22 14.66
C ARG A 157 1.37 -8.81 13.29
N CYS A 158 1.79 -10.08 13.22
CA CYS A 158 2.08 -10.77 11.96
C CYS A 158 0.81 -11.29 11.25
N GLY A 159 -0.34 -11.32 11.94
CA GLY A 159 -1.62 -11.71 11.33
C GLY A 159 -1.64 -13.12 10.72
N ASN A 160 -0.85 -14.04 11.26
CA ASN A 160 -0.66 -15.41 10.76
C ASN A 160 -0.13 -15.53 9.32
N LEU A 161 0.51 -14.47 8.80
CA LEU A 161 1.17 -14.50 7.49
C LEU A 161 2.64 -14.88 7.62
N THR A 162 3.24 -15.38 6.54
CA THR A 162 4.69 -15.69 6.53
C THR A 162 5.50 -14.44 6.20
N LEU A 163 6.81 -14.47 6.52
CA LEU A 163 7.72 -13.39 6.13
C LEU A 163 7.64 -13.10 4.62
N GLN A 164 7.62 -14.13 3.77
CA GLN A 164 7.49 -13.98 2.31
C GLN A 164 6.21 -13.24 1.90
N HIS A 165 5.09 -13.49 2.58
CA HIS A 165 3.83 -12.79 2.31
C HIS A 165 3.95 -11.30 2.61
N HIS A 166 4.57 -10.92 3.73
CA HIS A 166 4.78 -9.51 4.05
C HIS A 166 5.75 -8.84 3.07
N MET A 167 6.79 -9.56 2.63
CA MET A 167 7.75 -9.04 1.65
C MET A 167 7.10 -8.76 0.27
N LEU A 168 5.95 -9.36 -0.06
CA LEU A 168 5.20 -9.03 -1.27
C LEU A 168 4.47 -7.69 -1.18
N GLU A 169 4.20 -7.18 0.02
CA GLU A 169 3.39 -5.96 0.18
C GLU A 169 3.99 -4.72 -0.49
N PRO A 170 5.31 -4.45 -0.41
CA PRO A 170 5.92 -3.36 -1.15
C PRO A 170 5.78 -3.48 -2.66
N VAL A 171 5.89 -4.69 -3.20
CA VAL A 171 5.71 -4.95 -4.64
C VAL A 171 4.28 -4.62 -5.07
N GLN A 172 3.30 -4.99 -4.24
CA GLN A 172 1.87 -4.74 -4.51
C GLN A 172 1.45 -3.28 -4.27
N ARG A 173 2.19 -2.51 -3.46
CA ARG A 173 1.82 -1.13 -3.12
C ARG A 173 1.86 -0.19 -4.32
N ILE A 174 2.83 -0.36 -5.23
CA ILE A 174 3.00 0.52 -6.39
C ILE A 174 1.79 0.43 -7.36
N PRO A 175 1.34 -0.75 -7.81
CA PRO A 175 0.12 -0.87 -8.60
C PRO A 175 -1.12 -0.31 -7.90
N ARG A 176 -1.22 -0.43 -6.57
CA ARG A 176 -2.35 0.11 -5.81
C ARG A 176 -2.40 1.64 -5.84
N TYR A 177 -1.25 2.33 -5.77
CA TYR A 177 -1.23 3.79 -5.94
C TYR A 177 -1.71 4.21 -7.32
N GLU A 178 -1.32 3.47 -8.37
CA GLU A 178 -1.77 3.74 -9.73
C GLU A 178 -3.28 3.62 -9.87
N LEU A 179 -3.88 2.57 -9.30
CA LEU A 179 -5.33 2.34 -9.31
C LEU A 179 -6.08 3.42 -8.52
N LEU A 180 -5.62 3.75 -7.31
CA LEU A 180 -6.23 4.79 -6.46
C LEU A 180 -6.18 6.16 -7.15
N LEU A 181 -5.06 6.53 -7.78
CA LEU A 181 -4.94 7.79 -8.50
C LEU A 181 -5.80 7.83 -9.77
N LYS A 182 -5.94 6.70 -10.48
CA LYS A 182 -6.83 6.60 -11.64
C LYS A 182 -8.30 6.82 -11.24
N ASP A 183 -8.75 6.19 -10.16
CA ASP A 183 -10.10 6.43 -9.64
C ASP A 183 -10.25 7.88 -9.16
N TYR A 184 -9.25 8.40 -8.44
CA TYR A 184 -9.23 9.80 -7.97
C TYR A 184 -9.41 10.79 -9.13
N LEU A 185 -8.63 10.65 -10.21
CA LEU A 185 -8.74 11.47 -11.42
C LEU A 185 -10.08 11.32 -12.13
N HIS A 186 -10.65 10.11 -12.13
CA HIS A 186 -11.96 9.87 -12.73
C HIS A 186 -13.10 10.56 -11.95
N ARG A 187 -12.93 10.74 -10.64
CA ARG A 187 -13.90 11.46 -9.79
C ARG A 187 -13.67 12.97 -9.77
N LEU A 188 -12.49 13.46 -10.12
CA LEU A 188 -12.19 14.88 -10.15
C LEU A 188 -12.84 15.58 -11.36
N PRO A 189 -13.45 16.76 -11.17
CA PRO A 189 -13.82 17.64 -12.27
C PRO A 189 -12.59 18.05 -13.08
N GLY A 190 -12.70 18.16 -14.41
CA GLY A 190 -11.56 18.49 -15.27
C GLY A 190 -11.01 19.91 -15.09
N ASP A 191 -11.80 20.81 -14.50
CA ASP A 191 -11.45 22.17 -14.12
C ASP A 191 -10.92 22.29 -12.67
N HIS A 192 -10.85 21.17 -11.94
CA HIS A 192 -10.35 21.17 -10.57
C HIS A 192 -8.83 21.41 -10.51
N ASP A 193 -8.39 22.28 -9.59
CA ASP A 193 -6.98 22.67 -9.46
C ASP A 193 -6.03 21.47 -9.26
N ASP A 194 -6.49 20.43 -8.57
CA ASP A 194 -5.71 19.21 -8.28
C ASP A 194 -5.58 18.24 -9.48
N PHE A 195 -6.35 18.42 -10.56
CA PHE A 195 -6.37 17.49 -11.69
C PHE A 195 -4.97 17.37 -12.32
N LYS A 196 -4.29 18.50 -12.53
CA LYS A 196 -2.93 18.54 -13.11
C LYS A 196 -1.91 17.85 -12.20
N ASP A 197 -2.00 18.09 -10.90
CA ASP A 197 -1.06 17.51 -9.93
C ASP A 197 -1.27 16.00 -9.79
N ALA A 198 -2.52 15.55 -9.72
CA ALA A 198 -2.87 14.13 -9.69
C ALA A 198 -2.48 13.41 -11.00
N GLN A 199 -2.67 14.04 -12.16
CA GLN A 199 -2.28 13.47 -13.46
C GLN A 199 -0.76 13.30 -13.55
N LYS A 200 0.00 14.33 -13.17
CA LYS A 200 1.46 14.25 -13.14
C LYS A 200 1.96 13.23 -12.11
N SER A 201 1.27 13.08 -10.98
CA SER A 201 1.57 12.03 -10.00
C SER A 201 1.40 10.64 -10.60
N LEU A 202 0.32 10.42 -11.34
CA LEU A 202 0.04 9.14 -12.01
C LEU A 202 1.13 8.80 -13.03
N GLU A 203 1.58 9.76 -13.84
CA GLU A 203 2.67 9.57 -14.80
C GLU A 203 3.99 9.19 -14.12
N LEU A 204 4.33 9.86 -13.02
CA LEU A 204 5.54 9.57 -12.23
C LEU A 204 5.49 8.19 -11.58
N ILE A 205 4.32 7.80 -11.05
CA ILE A 205 4.10 6.46 -10.46
C ILE A 205 4.16 5.37 -11.53
N ALA A 206 3.51 5.58 -12.68
CA ALA A 206 3.58 4.64 -13.79
C ALA A 206 5.01 4.46 -14.29
N THR A 207 5.79 5.55 -14.36
CA THR A 207 7.21 5.51 -14.71
C THR A 207 8.02 4.73 -13.66
N ALA A 208 7.73 4.88 -12.36
CA ALA A 208 8.39 4.11 -11.31
C ALA A 208 8.01 2.63 -11.33
N ALA A 209 6.74 2.32 -11.62
CA ALA A 209 6.24 0.96 -11.81
C ALA A 209 6.89 0.28 -13.02
N GLU A 210 7.02 0.98 -14.15
CA GLU A 210 7.67 0.45 -15.35
C GLU A 210 9.17 0.22 -15.14
N HIS A 211 9.88 1.12 -14.44
CA HIS A 211 11.27 0.87 -14.03
C HIS A 211 11.38 -0.36 -13.12
N SER A 212 10.42 -0.57 -12.23
CA SER A 212 10.38 -1.75 -11.35
C SER A 212 10.10 -3.04 -12.13
N ASN A 213 9.18 -3.01 -13.10
CA ASN A 213 8.79 -4.15 -13.93
C ASN A 213 9.83 -4.53 -15.00
N THR A 214 10.52 -3.54 -15.57
CA THR A 214 11.60 -3.77 -16.54
C THR A 214 12.84 -4.40 -15.89
N ALA A 215 13.02 -4.23 -14.58
CA ALA A 215 14.06 -4.91 -13.84
C ALA A 215 13.83 -6.44 -13.74
N ILE A 216 12.56 -6.89 -13.72
CA ILE A 216 12.19 -8.31 -13.71
C ILE A 216 12.41 -8.94 -15.09
N ARG A 217 12.04 -8.23 -16.18
CA ARG A 217 12.13 -8.77 -17.56
C ARG A 217 13.54 -8.92 -18.13
N LYS A 218 14.58 -8.37 -17.49
CA LYS A 218 15.98 -8.51 -17.94
C LYS A 218 16.71 -9.71 -17.32
N MET A 219 16.02 -10.56 -16.55
CA MET A 219 16.59 -11.75 -15.91
C MET A 219 16.12 -13.09 -16.53
N HIS A 220 15.40 -13.03 -17.65
CA HIS A 220 15.15 -14.17 -18.55
C HIS A 220 15.85 -13.92 -19.89
#